data_AF-A0A644UV50-F1
#
_entry.id   AF-A0A644UV50-F1
#
_cell.length_a   1.000
_cell.length_b   1.000
_cell.length_c   1.000
_cell.angle_alpha   90.00
_cell.angle_beta   90.00
_cell.angle_gamma   90.00
#
_symmetry.space_group_name_H-M   'P 1'
#
loop_
_entity.id
_entity.type
_entity.pdbx_description
1 polymer ?
#
loop_
_entity_poly.entity_id
_entity_poly.type
_entity_poly.pdbx_seq_one_letter_code
_entity_poly.pdbx_strand_id
1 'polypeptide(L)'
;MYAPCEGIVLRAEGGFEERPRTHFLSDLVNAYKNAHYFDPEQDDVQLVAGNHIILQCGGNVYAALVHLQKGSIHVTPGQEIKKGDLLGRVGHSGNSFAPHLHFQLMDSSGISSANGLPCAFEKYEVCRNGGWKPVYNGIPTDKDRIRSAPELL
;
A
#
# COMPACT_ATOMS: atom_id res chain seq x y z
N MET A 1 3.13 -8.63 -5.73
CA MET A 1 2.40 -7.35 -5.59
C MET A 1 2.60 -6.60 -6.89
N TYR A 2 1.51 -6.12 -7.48
CA TYR A 2 1.46 -5.65 -8.86
C TYR A 2 1.00 -4.20 -8.93
N ALA A 3 1.40 -3.52 -10.00
CA ALA A 3 1.02 -2.14 -10.27
C ALA A 3 -0.51 -2.00 -10.40
N PRO A 4 -1.15 -1.12 -9.60
CA PRO A 4 -2.61 -0.92 -9.65
C PRO A 4 -3.04 -0.05 -10.84
N CYS A 5 -2.10 0.70 -11.41
CA CYS A 5 -2.28 1.71 -12.44
C CYS A 5 -1.09 1.68 -13.41
N GLU A 6 -1.24 2.27 -14.59
CA GLU A 6 -0.07 2.72 -15.35
C GLU A 6 0.47 4.03 -14.77
N GLY A 7 1.76 4.30 -14.97
CA GLY A 7 2.37 5.47 -14.35
C GLY A 7 3.89 5.45 -14.34
N ILE A 8 4.46 6.26 -13.45
CA ILE A 8 5.91 6.38 -13.24
C ILE A 8 6.25 6.06 -11.78
N VAL A 9 7.31 5.29 -11.58
CA VAL A 9 7.88 5.04 -10.25
C VAL A 9 8.64 6.29 -9.79
N LEU A 10 8.19 6.93 -8.72
CA LEU A 10 8.87 8.10 -8.14
C LEU A 10 9.90 7.71 -7.08
N ARG A 11 9.59 6.70 -6.27
CA ARG A 11 10.50 6.17 -5.25
C ARG A 11 10.40 4.67 -5.17
N ALA A 12 11.51 4.03 -4.85
CA ALA A 12 11.63 2.60 -4.67
C ALA A 12 12.70 2.33 -3.61
N GLU A 13 12.28 2.19 -2.35
CA GLU A 13 13.14 1.99 -1.20
C GLU A 13 13.07 0.52 -0.76
N GLY A 14 14.17 -0.23 -0.92
CA GLY A 14 14.17 -1.68 -0.73
C GLY A 14 15.23 -2.24 0.23
N GLY A 15 15.98 -1.34 0.89
CA GLY A 15 17.13 -1.69 1.74
C GLY A 15 16.81 -1.93 3.21
N PHE A 16 15.61 -1.57 3.68
CA PHE A 16 15.21 -1.64 5.07
C PHE A 16 15.08 -3.10 5.54
N GLU A 17 15.64 -3.40 6.72
CA GLU A 17 15.61 -4.75 7.28
C GLU A 17 14.18 -5.20 7.62
N GLU A 18 13.92 -6.48 7.42
CA GLU A 18 12.67 -7.10 7.85
C GLU A 18 12.81 -7.74 9.21
N ARG A 19 11.73 -7.68 10.00
CA ARG A 19 11.65 -8.47 11.22
C ARG A 19 11.36 -9.94 10.84
N PRO A 20 12.19 -10.90 11.28
CA PRO A 20 12.04 -12.30 10.87
C PRO A 20 10.85 -13.02 11.55
N ARG A 21 10.35 -12.46 12.68
CA ARG A 21 9.20 -12.99 13.44
C ARG A 21 8.34 -11.84 13.92
N THR A 22 7.03 -12.05 13.93
CA THR A 22 6.06 -11.15 14.57
C THR A 22 6.23 -11.24 16.09
N HIS A 23 6.43 -10.11 16.74
CA HIS A 23 6.59 -10.04 18.19
C HIS A 23 5.55 -9.05 18.73
N PHE A 24 4.35 -9.55 19.02
CA PHE A 24 3.18 -8.73 19.36
C PHE A 24 3.48 -7.58 20.35
N LEU A 25 4.24 -7.85 21.41
CA LEU A 25 4.59 -6.83 22.41
C LEU A 25 5.50 -5.72 21.84
N SER A 26 6.56 -6.09 21.12
CA SER A 26 7.47 -5.09 20.53
C SER A 26 6.80 -4.33 19.40
N ASP A 27 5.94 -5.00 18.63
CA ASP A 27 5.23 -4.42 17.50
C ASP A 27 4.21 -3.40 18.01
N LEU A 28 3.53 -3.70 19.14
CA LEU A 28 2.66 -2.76 19.83
C LEU A 28 3.42 -1.55 20.40
N VAL A 29 4.57 -1.78 21.03
CA VAL A 29 5.40 -0.68 21.56
C VAL A 29 5.88 0.24 20.43
N ASN A 30 6.32 -0.33 19.30
CA ASN A 30 6.74 0.45 18.14
C ASN A 30 5.58 1.24 17.53
N ALA A 31 4.41 0.62 17.41
CA ALA A 31 3.21 1.30 16.94
C ALA A 31 2.80 2.46 17.85
N TYR A 32 2.81 2.25 19.17
CA TYR A 32 2.53 3.29 20.14
C TYR A 32 3.54 4.44 20.05
N LYS A 33 4.84 4.14 19.98
CA LYS A 33 5.88 5.16 19.87
C LYS A 33 5.71 6.00 18.60
N ASN A 34 5.53 5.36 17.46
CA ASN A 34 5.36 6.06 16.19
C ASN A 34 4.06 6.88 16.18
N ALA A 35 2.97 6.37 16.75
CA ALA A 35 1.70 7.12 16.79
C ALA A 35 1.77 8.40 17.63
N HIS A 36 2.64 8.45 18.66
CA HIS A 36 2.70 9.57 19.61
C HIS A 36 3.91 10.49 19.43
N TYR A 37 4.99 10.01 18.83
CA TYR A 37 6.26 10.73 18.79
C TYR A 37 6.87 10.86 17.40
N PHE A 38 6.26 10.28 16.35
CA PHE A 38 6.77 10.46 14.99
C PHE A 38 6.53 11.89 14.51
N ASP A 39 7.60 12.58 14.17
CA ASP A 39 7.56 13.90 13.56
C ASP A 39 7.88 13.77 12.06
N PRO A 40 6.92 13.99 11.15
CA PRO A 40 7.13 13.83 9.72
C PRO A 40 8.13 14.82 9.11
N GLU A 41 8.47 15.91 9.80
CA GLU A 41 9.48 16.88 9.37
C GLU A 41 10.90 16.49 9.80
N GLN A 42 11.04 15.70 10.86
CA GLN A 42 12.34 15.38 11.47
C GLN A 42 12.73 13.90 11.36
N ASP A 43 11.75 13.00 11.41
CA ASP A 43 11.99 11.55 11.44
C ASP A 43 12.00 10.94 10.03
N ASP A 44 12.81 9.88 9.88
CA ASP A 44 12.85 9.11 8.65
C ASP A 44 11.54 8.32 8.48
N VAL A 45 10.81 8.61 7.41
CA VAL A 45 9.57 7.92 7.03
C VAL A 45 9.76 6.41 6.89
N GLN A 46 10.97 5.92 6.59
CA GLN A 46 11.24 4.48 6.52
C GLN A 46 11.07 3.76 7.86
N LEU A 47 11.17 4.46 9.01
CA LEU A 47 10.87 3.85 10.32
C LEU A 47 9.42 3.36 10.41
N VAL A 48 8.50 4.05 9.73
CA VAL A 48 7.09 3.69 9.66
C VAL A 48 6.81 2.87 8.41
N ALA A 49 7.20 3.36 7.24
CA ALA A 49 6.87 2.76 5.95
C ALA A 49 7.69 1.48 5.64
N GLY A 50 8.91 1.38 6.16
CA GLY A 50 9.85 0.34 5.76
C GLY A 50 10.19 0.43 4.27
N ASN A 51 10.33 -0.73 3.64
CA ASN A 51 10.50 -0.80 2.19
C ASN A 51 9.21 -0.39 1.50
N HIS A 52 9.28 0.53 0.55
CA HIS A 52 8.09 1.10 -0.07
C HIS A 52 8.34 1.56 -1.50
N ILE A 53 7.24 1.69 -2.24
CA ILE A 53 7.21 2.22 -3.60
C ILE A 53 6.20 3.36 -3.63
N ILE A 54 6.58 4.47 -4.28
CA ILE A 54 5.69 5.58 -4.61
C ILE A 54 5.54 5.65 -6.11
N LEU A 55 4.29 5.62 -6.57
CA LEU A 55 3.92 5.71 -7.98
C LEU A 55 3.18 7.01 -8.23
N GLN A 56 3.38 7.60 -9.41
CA GLN A 56 2.47 8.60 -9.98
C GLN A 56 1.58 7.92 -11.02
N CYS A 57 0.29 7.79 -10.74
CA CYS A 57 -0.68 7.09 -11.58
C CYS A 57 -1.32 7.98 -12.69
N GLY A 58 -1.12 9.30 -12.60
CA GLY A 58 -1.68 10.28 -13.53
C GLY A 58 -2.29 11.49 -12.82
N GLY A 59 -2.18 12.67 -13.44
CA GLY A 59 -2.55 13.93 -12.78
C GLY A 59 -1.86 14.08 -11.42
N ASN A 60 -2.64 14.45 -10.39
CA ASN A 60 -2.20 14.56 -8.99
C ASN A 60 -2.57 13.30 -8.17
N VAL A 61 -2.62 12.12 -8.79
CA VAL A 61 -2.91 10.86 -8.09
C VAL A 61 -1.63 10.05 -7.93
N TYR A 62 -1.29 9.79 -6.67
CA TYR A 62 -0.13 9.01 -6.27
C TYR A 62 -0.58 7.76 -5.52
N ALA A 63 0.20 6.68 -5.62
CA ALA A 63 -0.04 5.45 -4.86
C ALA A 63 1.17 5.11 -4.01
N ALA A 64 0.95 4.83 -2.74
CA ALA A 64 1.97 4.28 -1.84
C ALA A 64 1.71 2.79 -1.60
N LEU A 65 2.76 1.99 -1.77
CA LEU A 65 2.79 0.57 -1.49
C LEU A 65 3.89 0.33 -0.47
N VAL A 66 3.53 -0.15 0.71
CA VAL A 66 4.34 -0.04 1.93
C VAL A 66 4.50 -1.40 2.62
N HIS A 67 5.51 -1.54 3.47
CA HIS A 67 5.90 -2.78 4.16
C HIS A 67 6.39 -3.89 3.22
N LEU A 68 7.09 -3.54 2.15
CA LEU A 68 7.58 -4.51 1.16
C LEU A 68 8.70 -5.40 1.73
N GLN A 69 8.87 -6.57 1.11
CA GLN A 69 9.93 -7.50 1.43
C GLN A 69 11.28 -6.93 0.98
N LYS A 70 12.31 -7.02 1.83
CA LYS A 70 13.66 -6.54 1.54
C LYS A 70 14.21 -7.25 0.32
N GLY A 71 14.83 -6.49 -0.59
CA GLY A 71 15.41 -7.02 -1.82
C GLY A 71 14.39 -7.60 -2.81
N SER A 72 13.08 -7.37 -2.61
CA SER A 72 12.03 -7.87 -3.51
C SER A 72 11.53 -6.85 -4.52
N ILE A 73 12.00 -5.60 -4.47
CA ILE A 73 11.57 -4.55 -5.39
C ILE A 73 12.23 -4.74 -6.75
N HIS A 74 11.42 -4.83 -7.81
CA HIS A 74 11.86 -5.11 -9.20
C HIS A 74 11.83 -3.87 -10.10
N VAL A 75 11.58 -2.69 -9.53
CA VAL A 75 11.45 -1.44 -10.27
C VAL A 75 12.39 -0.37 -9.73
N THR A 76 12.68 0.64 -10.56
CA THR A 76 13.60 1.73 -10.21
C THR A 76 12.94 3.10 -10.38
N PRO A 77 13.38 4.15 -9.65
CA PRO A 77 12.86 5.49 -9.86
C PRO A 77 13.03 5.97 -11.31
N GLY A 78 11.99 6.61 -11.85
CA GLY A 78 11.90 7.04 -13.25
C GLY A 78 11.36 5.98 -14.21
N GLN A 79 11.19 4.73 -13.78
CA GLN A 79 10.65 3.67 -14.61
C GLN A 79 9.15 3.88 -14.91
N GLU A 80 8.78 3.79 -16.19
CA GLU A 80 7.38 3.66 -16.60
C GLU A 80 6.86 2.25 -16.31
N ILE A 81 5.63 2.16 -15.82
CA ILE A 81 4.95 0.91 -15.48
C ILE A 81 3.57 0.86 -16.10
N LYS A 82 3.08 -0.35 -16.37
CA LYS A 82 1.71 -0.65 -16.75
C LYS A 82 0.98 -1.36 -15.62
N LYS A 83 -0.34 -1.21 -15.60
CA LYS A 83 -1.19 -1.95 -14.66
C LYS A 83 -0.93 -3.46 -14.81
N GLY A 84 -0.69 -4.12 -13.69
CA GLY A 84 -0.35 -5.55 -13.66
C GLY A 84 1.15 -5.86 -13.65
N ASP A 85 2.03 -4.86 -13.84
CA ASP A 85 3.48 -5.09 -13.75
C ASP A 85 3.90 -5.54 -12.35
N LEU A 86 4.85 -6.47 -12.27
CA LEU A 86 5.40 -6.93 -11.00
C LEU A 86 6.25 -5.83 -10.37
N LEU A 87 5.86 -5.36 -9.19
CA LEU A 87 6.59 -4.35 -8.43
C LEU A 87 7.48 -4.96 -7.35
N GLY A 88 6.97 -5.99 -6.66
CA GLY A 88 7.69 -6.71 -5.62
C GLY A 88 6.84 -7.63 -4.76
N ARG A 89 7.28 -7.93 -3.55
CA ARG A 89 6.60 -8.87 -2.63
C ARG A 89 6.18 -8.18 -1.33
N VAL A 90 5.08 -8.67 -0.75
CA VAL A 90 4.62 -8.25 0.58
C VAL A 90 5.65 -8.74 1.60
N GLY A 91 6.03 -7.86 2.53
CA GLY A 91 7.00 -8.17 3.58
C GLY A 91 6.53 -7.70 4.95
N HIS A 92 7.51 -7.58 5.84
CA HIS A 92 7.31 -7.15 7.23
C HIS A 92 8.39 -6.15 7.66
N SER A 93 8.61 -5.13 6.83
CA SER A 93 9.51 -4.01 7.09
C SER A 93 8.77 -2.81 7.69
N GLY A 94 9.50 -1.89 8.32
CA GLY A 94 8.91 -0.70 8.97
C GLY A 94 8.01 -1.07 10.15
N ASN A 95 7.01 -0.24 10.43
CA ASN A 95 6.09 -0.39 11.54
C ASN A 95 4.83 -1.20 11.18
N SER A 96 5.03 -2.49 10.97
CA SER A 96 3.96 -3.46 10.67
C SER A 96 3.73 -4.43 11.85
N PHE A 97 2.52 -4.98 12.00
CA PHE A 97 2.19 -6.01 13.01
C PHE A 97 2.32 -7.45 12.50
N ALA A 98 2.20 -7.64 11.19
CA ALA A 98 2.30 -8.92 10.50
C ALA A 98 2.51 -8.67 8.99
N PRO A 99 2.99 -9.63 8.19
CA PRO A 99 3.13 -9.44 6.75
C PRO A 99 1.80 -9.01 6.09
N HIS A 100 1.73 -7.77 5.62
CA HIS A 100 0.58 -7.21 4.91
C HIS A 100 1.02 -6.06 3.99
N LEU A 101 0.18 -5.72 3.01
CA LEU A 101 0.39 -4.55 2.18
C LEU A 101 -0.40 -3.38 2.76
N HIS A 102 0.29 -2.31 3.15
CA HIS A 102 -0.37 -1.03 3.32
C HIS A 102 -0.40 -0.32 1.96
N PHE A 103 -1.62 -0.03 1.50
CA PHE A 103 -1.88 0.59 0.21
C PHE A 103 -2.76 1.82 0.41
N GLN A 104 -2.35 2.94 -0.19
CA GLN A 104 -3.15 4.16 -0.19
C GLN A 104 -2.97 4.97 -1.48
N LEU A 105 -4.04 5.65 -1.88
CA LEU A 105 -3.98 6.71 -2.89
C LEU A 105 -3.86 8.07 -2.21
N MET A 106 -3.15 8.99 -2.83
CA MET A 106 -2.74 10.27 -2.23
C MET A 106 -2.75 11.40 -3.27
N ASP A 107 -2.97 12.64 -2.81
CA ASP A 107 -2.98 13.85 -3.65
C ASP A 107 -1.60 14.46 -3.94
N SER A 108 -0.56 13.98 -3.25
CA SER A 108 0.84 14.35 -3.46
C SER A 108 1.76 13.16 -3.14
N SER A 109 3.06 13.28 -3.45
CA SER A 109 4.02 12.17 -3.32
C SER A 109 4.59 11.99 -1.90
N GLY A 110 4.27 12.88 -0.96
CA GLY A 110 4.77 12.83 0.41
C GLY A 110 3.90 11.93 1.30
N ILE A 111 4.32 10.68 1.54
CA ILE A 111 3.56 9.68 2.34
C ILE A 111 3.07 10.24 3.69
N SER A 112 3.89 11.07 4.34
CA SER A 112 3.63 11.60 5.67
C SER A 112 2.78 12.88 5.71
N SER A 113 2.63 13.58 4.59
CA SER A 113 1.97 14.90 4.53
C SER A 113 0.82 14.97 3.51
N ALA A 114 0.69 13.98 2.63
CA ALA A 114 -0.36 13.95 1.61
C ALA A 114 -1.74 13.65 2.20
N ASN A 115 -2.78 14.18 1.58
CA ASN A 115 -4.15 13.78 1.90
C ASN A 115 -4.48 12.46 1.19
N GLY A 116 -5.13 11.55 1.92
CA GLY A 116 -5.65 10.31 1.35
C GLY A 116 -6.75 10.57 0.34
N LEU A 117 -6.68 9.90 -0.81
CA LEU A 117 -7.72 9.92 -1.84
C LEU A 117 -8.60 8.67 -1.73
N PRO A 118 -9.92 8.77 -2.03
CA PRO A 118 -10.78 7.60 -2.10
C PRO A 118 -10.31 6.62 -3.18
N CYS A 119 -10.30 5.32 -2.86
CA CYS A 119 -9.87 4.27 -3.77
C CYS A 119 -11.05 3.47 -4.31
N ALA A 120 -11.40 3.69 -5.58
CA ALA A 120 -12.39 2.88 -6.27
C ALA A 120 -11.76 1.61 -6.83
N PHE A 121 -12.41 0.48 -6.60
CA PHE A 121 -12.08 -0.79 -7.22
C PHE A 121 -12.79 -0.87 -8.57
N GLU A 122 -12.07 -1.23 -9.62
CA GLU A 122 -12.63 -1.39 -10.96
C GLU A 122 -13.77 -2.40 -10.97
N LYS A 123 -13.61 -3.52 -10.26
CA LYS A 123 -14.62 -4.57 -10.15
C LYS A 123 -14.47 -5.36 -8.85
N TYR A 124 -15.57 -5.57 -8.15
CA TYR A 124 -15.66 -6.49 -7.01
C TYR A 124 -17.09 -6.99 -6.85
N GLU A 125 -17.30 -7.96 -5.96
CA GLU A 125 -18.65 -8.36 -5.55
C GLU A 125 -18.89 -7.99 -4.09
N VAL A 126 -20.09 -7.47 -3.80
CA VAL A 126 -20.55 -7.15 -2.44
C VAL A 126 -21.66 -8.10 -2.02
N CYS A 127 -21.61 -8.58 -0.76
CA CYS A 127 -22.64 -9.42 -0.18
C CYS A 127 -23.82 -8.57 0.31
N ARG A 128 -24.98 -8.69 -0.34
CA ARG A 128 -26.22 -8.00 0.03
C ARG A 128 -27.38 -8.99 0.08
N ASN A 129 -28.15 -8.98 1.17
CA ASN A 129 -29.30 -9.86 1.38
C ASN A 129 -29.00 -11.36 1.10
N GLY A 130 -27.82 -11.83 1.50
CA GLY A 130 -27.38 -13.22 1.29
C GLY A 130 -26.88 -13.55 -0.12
N GLY A 131 -26.87 -12.60 -1.07
CA GLY A 131 -26.35 -12.79 -2.42
C GLY A 131 -25.14 -11.92 -2.73
N TRP A 132 -24.30 -12.36 -3.66
CA TRP A 132 -23.18 -11.57 -4.19
C TRP A 132 -23.65 -10.74 -5.39
N LYS A 133 -23.34 -9.45 -5.41
CA LYS A 133 -23.71 -8.52 -6.48
C LYS A 133 -22.45 -7.83 -7.02
N PRO A 134 -22.24 -7.77 -8.34
CA PRO A 134 -21.11 -7.08 -8.90
C PRO A 134 -21.24 -5.57 -8.68
N VAL A 135 -20.12 -4.92 -8.41
CA VAL A 135 -19.95 -3.47 -8.36
C VAL A 135 -18.79 -3.12 -9.27
N TYR A 136 -18.96 -2.07 -10.04
CA TYR A 136 -17.96 -1.56 -10.98
C TYR A 136 -17.59 -0.14 -10.59
N ASN A 137 -16.30 0.21 -10.66
CA ASN A 137 -15.77 1.53 -10.32
C ASN A 137 -16.30 2.07 -8.98
N GLY A 138 -16.38 1.20 -7.98
CA GLY A 138 -17.04 1.47 -6.70
C GLY A 138 -16.07 1.50 -5.53
N ILE A 139 -16.44 2.23 -4.47
CA ILE A 139 -15.69 2.30 -3.23
C ILE A 139 -16.45 1.48 -2.17
N PRO A 140 -15.86 0.41 -1.63
CA PRO A 140 -16.44 -0.35 -0.52
C PRO A 140 -16.61 0.53 0.73
N THR A 141 -17.68 0.28 1.48
CA THR A 141 -17.89 0.88 2.81
C THR A 141 -17.30 0.00 3.92
N ASP A 142 -17.17 0.57 5.11
CA ASP A 142 -16.75 -0.13 6.34
C ASP A 142 -17.66 -1.31 6.74
N LYS A 143 -18.89 -1.35 6.22
CA LYS A 143 -19.88 -2.40 6.46
C LYS A 143 -19.97 -3.43 5.34
N ASP A 144 -19.31 -3.19 4.21
CA ASP A 144 -19.39 -4.08 3.06
C ASP A 144 -18.50 -5.30 3.25
N ARG A 145 -19.11 -6.49 3.14
CA ARG A 145 -18.35 -7.72 2.90
C ARG A 145 -18.16 -7.90 1.40
N ILE A 146 -16.92 -7.75 0.93
CA ILE A 146 -16.57 -7.84 -0.48
C ILE A 146 -15.74 -9.10 -0.80
N ARG A 147 -15.68 -9.47 -2.08
CA ARG A 147 -14.72 -10.44 -2.63
C ARG A 147 -14.30 -10.04 -4.04
N SER A 148 -13.23 -10.64 -4.55
CA SER A 148 -12.87 -10.50 -5.96
C SER A 148 -14.02 -11.00 -6.84
N ALA A 149 -14.37 -10.23 -7.86
CA ALA A 149 -15.29 -10.71 -8.87
C ALA A 149 -14.54 -11.72 -9.77
N PRO A 150 -15.20 -12.79 -10.24
CA PRO A 150 -14.60 -13.70 -11.20
C PRO A 150 -14.15 -12.93 -12.45
N GLU A 151 -12.97 -13.26 -12.96
CA GLU A 151 -12.63 -12.97 -14.35
C GLU A 151 -13.54 -13.84 -15.23
N LEU A 152 -14.18 -13.23 -16.23
CA LEU A 152 -14.82 -14.01 -17.28
C LEU A 152 -13.66 -14.63 -18.08
N LEU A 153 -13.53 -15.96 -18.03
CA LEU A 153 -12.60 -16.72 -18.86
C LEU A 153 -12.86 -16.46 -20.35
#